data_AF-A0A5C8L4W0-F1
#
_entry.id   AF-A0A5C8L4W0-F1
#
_cell.length_a   1.000
_cell.length_b   1.000
_cell.length_c   1.000
_cell.angle_alpha   90.00
_cell.angle_beta   90.00
_cell.angle_gamma   90.00
#
_symmetry.space_group_name_H-M   'P 1'
#
loop_
_entity.id
_entity.type
_entity.pdbx_description
1 polymer ?
#
loop_
_entity_poly.entity_id
_entity_poly.type
_entity_poly.pdbx_seq_one_letter_code
_entity_poly.pdbx_strand_id
1 'polypeptide(L)' 'MLPSLTFIKRQLEGILHNKFEQGHQTSGYLAKLEQLPASYDAYVEFAHSLAAIPMRDNWS' A
#
# COMPACT_ATOMS: atom_id res chain seq x y z
N MET A 1 -9.17 -14.58 -15.79
CA MET A 1 -7.86 -13.95 -16.04
C MET A 1 -7.48 -13.13 -14.81
N LEU A 2 -6.19 -13.06 -14.48
CA LEU A 2 -5.73 -12.18 -13.39
C LEU A 2 -5.68 -10.72 -13.86
N PRO A 3 -5.93 -9.73 -12.97
CA PRO A 3 -5.72 -8.32 -13.29
C PRO A 3 -4.26 -8.05 -13.65
N SER A 4 -3.99 -7.02 -14.46
CA SER A 4 -2.62 -6.63 -14.78
C SER A 4 -1.86 -6.12 -13.55
N LEU A 5 -0.55 -6.32 -13.51
CA LEU A 5 0.30 -5.83 -12.42
C LEU A 5 0.22 -4.30 -12.27
N THR A 6 0.14 -3.56 -13.38
CA THR A 6 -0.06 -2.11 -13.35
C THR A 6 -1.39 -1.72 -12.71
N PHE A 7 -2.47 -2.47 -12.98
CA PHE A 7 -3.75 -2.23 -12.34
C PHE A 7 -3.66 -2.46 -10.83
N ILE A 8 -3.04 -3.56 -10.40
CA ILE A 8 -2.88 -3.88 -8.97
C ILE A 8 -2.04 -2.83 -8.25
N LYS A 9 -0.93 -2.38 -8.85
CA LYS A 9 -0.09 -1.32 -8.27
C LYS A 9 -0.90 -0.04 -8.03
N ARG A 10 -1.71 0.40 -9.00
CA ARG A 10 -2.62 1.55 -8.84
C ARG A 10 -3.66 1.35 -7.74
N GLN A 11 -4.17 0.13 -7.56
CA GLN A 11 -5.09 -0.15 -6.44
C GLN A 11 -4.38 -0.04 -5.08
N LEU A 12 -3.13 -0.52 -4.98
CA LEU A 12 -2.32 -0.39 -3.76
C LEU A 12 -2.00 1.07 -3.43
N GLU A 13 -1.72 1.90 -4.43
CA GLU A 13 -1.57 3.36 -4.27
C GLU A 13 -2.86 3.99 -3.71
N GLY A 14 -4.03 3.63 -4.26
CA GLY A 14 -5.32 4.11 -3.76
C GLY A 14 -5.61 3.68 -2.32
N ILE A 15 -5.29 2.43 -1.97
CA ILE A 15 -5.43 1.93 -0.58
C ILE A 15 -4.53 2.72 0.38
N LEU A 16 -3.31 3.05 -0.02
CA LEU A 16 -2.40 3.87 0.78
C LEU A 16 -2.95 5.28 1.00
N HIS A 17 -3.52 5.90 -0.03
CA HIS A 17 -4.18 7.19 0.11
C HIS A 17 -5.36 7.11 1.09
N ASN A 18 -6.23 6.11 0.95
CA ASN A 18 -7.34 5.92 1.88
C ASN A 18 -6.88 5.72 3.33
N LYS A 19 -5.80 4.96 3.54
CA LYS A 19 -5.23 4.75 4.88
C LYS A 19 -4.67 6.04 5.47
N PHE A 20 -4.03 6.87 4.67
CA PHE A 20 -3.55 8.18 5.12
C PHE A 20 -4.72 9.06 5.61
N GLU A 21 -5.80 9.13 4.82
CA GLU A 21 -7.03 9.85 5.17
C GLU A 21 -7.72 9.27 6.42
N GLN A 22 -7.56 7.97 6.67
CA GLN A 22 -8.05 7.30 7.89
C GLN A 22 -7.14 7.51 9.12
N GLY A 23 -6.03 8.25 8.97
CA GLY A 23 -5.13 8.56 10.08
C GLY A 23 -3.91 7.67 10.21
N HIS A 24 -3.73 6.67 9.35
CA HIS A 24 -2.59 5.76 9.44
C HIS A 24 -1.26 6.43 9.05
N GLN A 25 -0.16 5.93 9.61
CA GLN A 25 1.20 6.37 9.32
C GLN A 25 1.72 5.74 8.03
N THR A 26 1.48 6.39 6.89
CA THR A 26 1.83 5.86 5.55
C THR A 26 3.17 6.35 5.02
N SER A 27 3.93 7.15 5.77
CA SER A 27 5.25 7.64 5.35
C SER A 27 6.16 6.50 4.88
N GLY A 28 6.74 6.66 3.69
CA GLY A 28 7.65 5.67 3.09
C GLY A 28 6.98 4.52 2.34
N TYR A 29 5.68 4.28 2.51
CA TYR A 29 5.01 3.15 1.84
C TYR A 29 4.85 3.32 0.33
N LEU A 30 4.62 4.55 -0.16
CA LEU A 30 4.57 4.82 -1.60
C LEU A 30 5.94 4.55 -2.26
N ALA A 31 7.02 5.02 -1.65
CA ALA A 31 8.37 4.74 -2.15
C ALA A 31 8.68 3.24 -2.14
N LYS A 32 8.24 2.52 -1.09
CA LYS A 32 8.37 1.06 -1.01
C LYS A 32 7.59 0.36 -2.13
N LEU A 33 6.36 0.79 -2.41
CA LEU A 33 5.52 0.27 -3.50
C LEU A 33 6.17 0.49 -4.89
N GLU A 34 6.77 1.66 -5.10
CA GLU A 34 7.50 1.98 -6.35
C GLU A 34 8.71 1.07 -6.60
N GLN A 35 9.35 0.60 -5.53
CA GLN A 35 10.55 -0.25 -5.59
C GLN A 35 10.25 -1.76 -5.67
N LEU A 36 8.98 -2.17 -5.57
CA LEU A 36 8.64 -3.58 -5.64
C LEU A 36 8.90 -4.16 -7.03
N PRO A 37 9.39 -5.41 -7.12
CA PRO A 37 9.43 -6.11 -8.38
C PRO A 37 8.00 -6.28 -8.92
N ALA A 38 7.84 -6.19 -10.24
CA ALA A 38 6.55 -6.43 -10.91
C ALA A 38 6.18 -7.92 -10.82
N SER A 39 5.63 -8.33 -9.68
CA SER A 39 5.25 -9.70 -9.35
C SER A 39 3.99 -9.70 -8.50
N TYR A 40 3.12 -10.70 -8.71
CA TYR A 40 1.93 -10.89 -7.89
C TYR A 40 2.30 -11.15 -6.42
N ASP A 41 3.31 -11.99 -6.17
CA ASP A 41 3.71 -12.36 -4.81
C ASP A 41 4.21 -11.13 -4.04
N ALA A 42 5.04 -10.29 -4.66
CA ALA A 42 5.54 -9.07 -4.05
C ALA A 42 4.40 -8.08 -3.71
N TYR A 43 3.38 -7.99 -4.57
CA TYR A 43 2.21 -7.15 -4.31
C TYR A 43 1.30 -7.72 -3.22
N VAL A 44 1.17 -9.04 -3.13
CA VAL A 44 0.42 -9.70 -2.05
C VAL A 44 1.11 -9.49 -0.71
N GLU A 45 2.42 -9.73 -0.63
CA GLU A 45 3.21 -9.48 0.58
C GLU A 45 3.12 -8.01 1.02
N PHE A 46 3.20 -7.08 0.06
CA PHE A 46 3.02 -5.67 0.36
C PHE A 46 1.62 -5.36 0.88
N ALA A 47 0.57 -5.90 0.26
CA ALA A 47 -0.82 -5.72 0.69
C ALA A 47 -1.04 -6.19 2.14
N HIS A 48 -0.44 -7.32 2.53
CA HIS A 48 -0.47 -7.79 3.91
C HIS A 48 0.16 -6.79 4.88
N SER A 49 1.26 -6.14 4.49
CA SER A 49 1.89 -5.10 5.31
C SER A 49 1.00 -3.86 5.50
N LEU A 50 0.11 -3.55 4.53
CA LEU A 50 -0.83 -2.43 4.64
C LEU A 50 -1.88 -2.64 5.74
N ALA A 51 -2.24 -3.90 6.04
CA ALA A 51 -3.19 -4.21 7.10
C ALA A 51 -2.66 -3.85 8.50
N ALA A 52 -1.33 -3.81 8.67
CA ALA A 52 -0.66 -3.60 9.95
C ALA A 52 -0.12 -2.17 10.15
N ILE A 53 -0.47 -1.21 9.27
CA ILE A 53 0.01 0.17 9.41
C ILE A 53 -0.55 0.79 10.71
N PRO A 54 0.31 1.29 11.62
CA PRO A 54 -0.16 1.91 12.85
C PRO A 54 -0.88 3.23 12.57
N MET A 55 -1.73 3.65 13.52
CA MET A 55 -2.29 5.00 13.52
C MET A 55 -1.19 6.04 13.75
N ARG A 56 -1.31 7.25 13.22
CA ARG A 56 -0.40 8.35 13.55
C ARG A 56 -0.63 8.80 14.99
N ASP A 57 0.46 9.08 15.72
CA ASP A 57 0.41 9.47 17.14
C ASP A 57 -0.39 10.77 17.38
N ASN A 58 -0.49 11.64 16.37
CA ASN A 58 -1.21 12.91 16.41
C ASN A 58 -2.59 12.86 15.72
N TRP A 59 -3.14 11.66 15.54
CA TRP A 59 -4.47 11.48 14.99
C TRP A 59 -5.53 11.57 16.11
N SER A 60 -6.23 12.70 16.17
CA SER A 60 -7.23 13.03 17.20
C SER A 60 -8.45 13.67 16.58
#